data_AF-A0A3M0IWX2-F1
#
_entry.id   AF-A0A3M0IWX2-F1
#
_cell.length_a   1.000
_cell.length_b   1.000
_cell.length_c   1.000
_cell.angle_alpha   90.00
_cell.angle_beta   90.00
_cell.angle_gamma   90.00
#
_symmetry.space_group_name_H-M   'P 1'
#
loop_
_entity.id
_entity.type
_entity.pdbx_description
1 polymer ?
#
loop_
_entity_poly.entity_id
_entity_poly.type
_entity_poly.pdbx_seq_one_letter_code
_entity_poly.pdbx_strand_id
1 'polypeptide(L)'
;MTVLIYFIVLLFSGTTFSQEKTYVLTAPKIFRAGASEKVVVQAFGYEKEFPVNIALKSFPDKLVVYSSGRISLTPANKFQDAVTLTDPEGVEVDIMEEKDFTGIVSFPDFKIPPNPKYGIWKIKAKYKKDFVTSAVAKFEVKEYAMPSFSIVIEPESNFISSDKFENFRIVVKARSSFIKIISALLEN
;
A
#
# COMPACT_ATOMS: atom_id res chain seq x y z
N MET A 1 -37.20 78.46 -7.00
CA MET A 1 -37.45 77.15 -6.36
C MET A 1 -38.13 76.25 -7.37
N THR A 2 -37.35 75.43 -8.08
CA THR A 2 -37.84 74.33 -8.93
C THR A 2 -36.68 73.35 -9.15
N VAL A 3 -37.03 72.07 -9.11
CA VAL A 3 -36.19 70.87 -8.99
C VAL A 3 -35.32 70.61 -10.23
N LEU A 4 -34.05 70.22 -10.05
CA LEU A 4 -33.27 69.55 -11.11
C LEU A 4 -32.32 68.47 -10.53
N ILE A 5 -32.73 67.21 -10.72
CA ILE A 5 -31.95 66.05 -11.20
C ILE A 5 -30.97 65.34 -10.24
N TYR A 6 -31.47 64.19 -9.75
CA TYR A 6 -30.78 62.93 -9.48
C TYR A 6 -29.88 62.49 -10.64
N PHE A 7 -28.64 62.06 -10.39
CA PHE A 7 -28.02 60.88 -11.03
C PHE A 7 -26.70 60.50 -10.33
N ILE A 8 -26.78 59.92 -9.12
CA ILE A 8 -25.69 59.10 -8.59
C ILE A 8 -25.92 57.68 -9.14
N VAL A 9 -25.14 57.31 -10.15
CA VAL A 9 -25.00 55.91 -10.56
C VAL A 9 -24.05 55.27 -9.56
N LEU A 10 -24.61 54.69 -8.49
CA LEU A 10 -23.91 53.67 -7.72
C LEU A 10 -23.75 52.46 -8.64
N LEU A 11 -22.63 52.41 -9.36
CA LEU A 11 -22.08 51.18 -9.92
C LEU A 11 -21.68 50.28 -8.75
N PHE A 12 -22.67 49.64 -8.11
CA PHE A 12 -22.43 48.34 -7.50
C PHE A 12 -22.20 47.37 -8.66
N SER A 13 -20.97 47.37 -9.17
CA SER A 13 -20.43 46.19 -9.85
C SER A 13 -20.38 45.10 -8.79
N GLY A 14 -21.50 44.42 -8.59
CA GLY A 14 -21.57 43.17 -7.86
C GLY A 14 -20.79 42.14 -8.65
N THR A 15 -19.47 42.12 -8.46
CA THR A 15 -18.70 40.92 -8.73
C THR A 15 -19.11 39.94 -7.67
N THR A 16 -20.11 39.10 -7.97
CA THR A 16 -20.30 37.87 -7.20
C THR A 16 -19.06 37.03 -7.48
N PHE A 17 -18.04 37.21 -6.64
CA PHE A 17 -16.87 36.36 -6.59
C PHE A 17 -17.39 34.97 -6.24
N SER A 18 -17.66 34.17 -7.27
CA SER A 18 -18.05 32.78 -7.09
C SER A 18 -16.87 32.10 -6.42
N GLN A 19 -17.01 31.81 -5.13
CA GLN A 19 -15.96 31.16 -4.37
C GLN A 19 -15.71 29.78 -4.97
N GLU A 20 -14.50 29.53 -5.48
CA GLU A 20 -14.13 28.21 -5.98
C GLU A 20 -14.15 27.20 -4.83
N LYS A 21 -14.90 26.11 -5.02
CA LYS A 21 -15.05 25.05 -4.03
C LYS A 21 -14.01 23.97 -4.30
N THR A 22 -13.11 23.76 -3.34
CA THR A 22 -11.98 22.84 -3.49
C THR A 22 -11.82 21.98 -2.24
N TYR A 23 -11.19 20.81 -2.35
CA TYR A 23 -10.87 19.95 -1.22
C TYR A 23 -9.45 19.40 -1.34
N VAL A 24 -8.83 19.12 -0.20
CA VAL A 24 -7.50 18.53 -0.08
C VAL A 24 -7.61 17.28 0.80
N LEU A 25 -7.07 16.18 0.29
CA LEU A 25 -6.95 14.91 0.99
C LEU A 25 -5.47 14.65 1.26
N THR A 26 -5.09 14.60 2.52
CA THR A 26 -3.72 14.30 2.94
C THR A 26 -3.67 12.92 3.57
N ALA A 27 -2.85 12.03 3.01
CA ALA A 27 -2.64 10.67 3.50
C ALA A 27 -1.16 10.31 3.47
N PRO A 28 -0.71 9.29 4.23
CA PRO A 28 0.64 8.76 4.13
C PRO A 28 0.92 8.20 2.73
N LYS A 29 2.20 8.23 2.33
CA LYS A 29 2.62 7.69 1.04
C LYS A 29 2.41 6.17 0.93
N ILE A 30 2.50 5.46 2.07
CA ILE A 30 2.42 4.01 2.16
C ILE A 30 1.56 3.66 3.37
N PHE A 31 0.53 2.83 3.16
CA PHE A 31 -0.24 2.22 4.24
C PHE A 31 0.41 0.93 4.71
N ARG A 32 0.79 0.87 5.99
CA ARG A 32 1.33 -0.35 6.61
C ARG A 32 0.19 -1.21 7.13
N ALA A 33 0.16 -2.47 6.73
CA ALA A 33 -0.81 -3.42 7.25
C ALA A 33 -0.71 -3.58 8.78
N GLY A 34 -1.86 -3.64 9.43
CA GLY A 34 -2.02 -3.65 10.88
C GLY A 34 -1.81 -2.28 11.54
N ALA A 35 -1.28 -1.29 10.83
CA ALA A 35 -1.06 0.05 11.38
C ALA A 35 -2.28 0.93 11.19
N SER A 36 -2.60 1.69 12.22
CA SER A 36 -3.61 2.73 12.19
C SER A 36 -3.01 4.03 11.65
N GLU A 37 -3.45 4.44 10.47
CA GLU A 37 -2.92 5.59 9.75
C GLU A 37 -3.96 6.72 9.64
N LYS A 38 -3.50 7.95 9.85
CA LYS A 38 -4.36 9.13 9.88
C LYS A 38 -4.46 9.76 8.50
N VAL A 39 -5.69 9.95 8.02
CA VAL A 39 -6.04 10.65 6.79
C VAL A 39 -6.80 11.91 7.14
N VAL A 40 -6.37 13.05 6.59
CA VAL A 40 -6.96 14.36 6.86
C VAL A 40 -7.69 14.85 5.62
N VAL A 41 -8.90 15.37 5.81
CA VAL A 41 -9.69 16.02 4.77
C VAL A 41 -9.91 17.47 5.14
N GLN A 42 -9.67 18.36 4.19
CA GLN A 42 -9.95 19.78 4.32
C GLN A 42 -10.72 20.26 3.11
N ALA A 43 -11.79 21.04 3.33
CA ALA A 43 -12.57 21.64 2.26
C ALA A 43 -12.53 23.17 2.35
N PHE A 44 -12.55 23.83 1.19
CA PHE A 44 -12.47 25.27 1.02
C PHE A 44 -13.64 25.74 0.16
N GLY A 45 -14.24 26.89 0.49
CA GLY A 45 -15.39 27.41 -0.25
C GLY A 45 -16.76 26.88 0.16
N TYR A 46 -16.83 26.18 1.30
CA TYR A 46 -18.07 25.64 1.84
C TYR A 46 -18.55 26.48 3.03
N GLU A 47 -19.87 26.68 3.10
CA GLU A 47 -20.52 27.40 4.21
C GLU A 47 -21.46 26.48 5.01
N LYS A 48 -22.01 25.46 4.36
CA LYS A 48 -22.94 24.50 4.96
C LYS A 48 -22.20 23.23 5.35
N GLU A 49 -22.56 22.67 6.50
CA GLU A 49 -22.00 21.40 6.94
C GLU A 49 -22.37 20.24 6.01
N PHE A 50 -21.45 19.27 5.87
CA PHE A 50 -21.71 18.05 5.10
C PHE A 50 -20.90 16.85 5.60
N PRO A 51 -21.46 15.63 5.54
CA PRO A 51 -20.74 14.41 5.89
C PRO A 51 -19.83 13.95 4.74
N VAL A 52 -18.66 13.41 5.08
CA VAL A 52 -17.72 12.78 4.15
C VAL A 52 -17.48 11.34 4.60
N ASN A 53 -17.67 10.40 3.68
CA ASN A 53 -17.37 8.98 3.89
C ASN A 53 -16.03 8.65 3.23
N ILE A 54 -15.10 8.11 4.00
CA ILE A 54 -13.77 7.74 3.53
C ILE A 54 -13.61 6.25 3.76
N ALA A 55 -13.12 5.53 2.76
CA ALA A 55 -12.92 4.09 2.84
C ALA A 55 -11.62 3.66 2.17
N LEU A 56 -10.88 2.78 2.85
CA LEU A 56 -9.80 2.00 2.29
C LEU A 56 -10.41 0.75 1.66
N LYS A 57 -10.16 0.50 0.38
CA LYS A 57 -10.77 -0.60 -0.38
C LYS A 57 -9.71 -1.41 -1.12
N SER A 58 -10.07 -2.64 -1.51
CA SER A 58 -9.27 -3.46 -2.40
C SER A 58 -9.04 -2.78 -3.76
N PHE A 59 -7.93 -3.13 -4.40
CA PHE A 59 -7.58 -2.69 -5.75
C PHE A 59 -7.18 -3.91 -6.59
N PRO A 60 -7.58 -4.01 -7.87
CA PRO A 60 -8.29 -2.99 -8.66
C PRO A 60 -9.82 -3.02 -8.54
N ASP A 61 -10.37 -4.11 -8.02
CA ASP A 61 -11.80 -4.45 -8.06
C ASP A 61 -12.70 -3.60 -7.16
N LYS A 62 -12.16 -3.01 -6.08
CA LYS A 62 -12.88 -2.17 -5.09
C LYS A 62 -14.05 -2.86 -4.39
N LEU A 63 -14.05 -4.19 -4.36
CA LEU A 63 -15.13 -5.00 -3.79
C LEU A 63 -15.05 -5.09 -2.26
N VAL A 64 -13.84 -5.20 -1.72
CA VAL A 64 -13.62 -5.35 -0.28
C VAL A 64 -13.37 -3.99 0.36
N VAL A 65 -14.07 -3.69 1.46
CA VAL A 65 -13.81 -2.50 2.29
C VAL A 65 -12.98 -2.93 3.49
N TYR A 66 -11.74 -2.45 3.55
CA TYR A 66 -10.78 -2.78 4.61
C TYR A 66 -11.02 -1.98 5.88
N SER A 67 -11.27 -0.69 5.73
CA SER A 67 -11.60 0.22 6.82
C SER A 67 -12.39 1.39 6.27
N SER A 68 -13.31 1.93 7.05
CA SER A 68 -14.08 3.10 6.66
C SER A 68 -14.34 4.00 7.86
N GLY A 69 -14.45 5.30 7.62
CA GLY A 69 -14.94 6.23 8.61
C GLY A 69 -15.76 7.34 7.99
N ARG A 70 -16.59 7.94 8.83
CA ARG A 70 -17.48 9.03 8.47
C ARG A 70 -17.12 10.24 9.32
N ILE A 71 -16.76 11.32 8.65
CA ILE A 71 -16.44 12.61 9.27
C ILE A 71 -17.49 13.64 8.86
N SER A 72 -17.67 14.69 9.65
CA SER A 72 -18.58 15.78 9.32
C SER A 72 -17.80 17.09 9.25
N LEU A 73 -17.75 17.70 8.07
CA LEU A 73 -17.08 18.98 7.87
C LEU A 73 -18.07 20.08 8.20
N THR A 74 -17.76 20.88 9.21
CA THR A 74 -18.64 21.90 9.77
C THR A 74 -17.92 23.25 9.82
N PRO A 75 -18.63 24.37 9.92
CA PRO A 75 -17.99 25.66 10.18
C PRO A 75 -17.16 25.66 11.47
N ALA A 76 -17.58 24.90 12.49
CA ALA A 76 -16.90 24.81 13.78
C ALA A 76 -15.51 24.17 13.69
N ASN A 77 -15.33 23.15 12.85
CA ASN A 77 -14.02 22.53 12.59
C ASN A 77 -13.29 23.16 11.38
N LYS A 78 -13.74 24.33 10.92
CA LYS A 78 -13.20 25.02 9.74
C LYS A 78 -13.15 24.12 8.50
N PHE A 79 -14.15 23.25 8.36
CA PHE A 79 -14.22 22.24 7.31
C PHE A 79 -12.97 21.36 7.20
N GLN A 80 -12.34 21.05 8.33
CA GLN A 80 -11.17 20.18 8.42
C GLN A 80 -11.38 19.13 9.50
N ASP A 81 -11.27 17.87 9.12
CA ASP A 81 -11.36 16.74 10.05
C ASP A 81 -10.49 15.57 9.58
N ALA A 82 -10.28 14.58 10.43
CA ALA A 82 -9.42 13.44 10.15
C ALA A 82 -10.05 12.12 10.57
N VAL A 83 -9.77 11.09 9.80
CA VAL A 83 -10.14 9.71 10.08
C VAL A 83 -8.89 8.86 10.22
N THR A 84 -8.90 7.94 11.17
CA THR A 84 -7.88 6.89 11.27
C THR A 84 -8.37 5.65 10.55
N LEU A 85 -7.61 5.18 9.57
CA LEU A 85 -7.90 3.97 8.81
C LEU A 85 -6.84 2.93 9.10
N THR A 86 -7.26 1.68 9.24
CA THR A 86 -6.35 0.55 9.47
C THR A 86 -6.46 -0.40 8.29
N ASP A 87 -5.33 -0.72 7.67
CA ASP A 87 -5.28 -1.81 6.69
C ASP A 87 -5.23 -3.15 7.44
N PRO A 88 -6.21 -4.05 7.30
CA PRO A 88 -6.23 -5.30 8.03
C PRO A 88 -5.01 -6.16 7.68
N GLU A 89 -4.33 -6.67 8.70
CA GLU A 89 -3.23 -7.60 8.49
C GLU A 89 -3.80 -8.98 8.10
N GLY A 90 -3.34 -9.51 6.95
CA GLY A 90 -3.70 -10.86 6.52
C GLY A 90 -5.00 -10.97 5.74
N VAL A 91 -5.34 -9.95 4.94
CA VAL A 91 -6.43 -9.99 3.97
C VAL A 91 -6.39 -11.27 3.13
N GLU A 92 -7.51 -11.97 3.10
CA GLU A 92 -7.72 -13.08 2.16
C GLU A 92 -8.00 -12.45 0.79
N VAL A 93 -7.01 -12.53 -0.08
CA VAL A 93 -7.00 -11.89 -1.40
C VAL A 93 -7.84 -12.62 -2.44
N ASP A 94 -8.07 -13.92 -2.24
CA ASP A 94 -8.84 -14.76 -3.14
C ASP A 94 -9.37 -15.99 -2.37
N ILE A 95 -10.56 -16.46 -2.73
CA ILE A 95 -11.20 -17.63 -2.16
C ILE A 95 -11.83 -18.43 -3.30
N MET A 96 -11.36 -19.65 -3.47
CA MET A 96 -11.83 -20.57 -4.51
C MET A 96 -12.32 -21.87 -3.88
N GLU A 97 -13.30 -22.49 -4.52
CA GLU A 97 -13.83 -23.79 -4.14
C GLU A 97 -13.83 -24.70 -5.35
N GLU A 98 -13.22 -25.87 -5.21
CA GLU A 98 -13.20 -26.89 -6.26
C GLU A 98 -13.68 -28.24 -5.71
N LYS A 99 -14.27 -29.04 -6.59
CA LYS A 99 -14.73 -30.39 -6.24
C LYS A 99 -13.60 -31.39 -6.42
N ASP A 100 -13.43 -32.26 -5.44
CA ASP A 100 -12.50 -33.37 -5.51
C ASP A 100 -13.19 -34.62 -6.08
N PHE A 101 -12.61 -35.19 -7.14
CA PHE A 101 -13.06 -36.45 -7.75
C PHE A 101 -11.98 -37.54 -7.74
N THR A 102 -10.71 -37.20 -7.53
CA THR A 102 -9.55 -38.09 -7.75
C THR A 102 -8.52 -38.08 -6.62
N GLY A 103 -8.69 -37.23 -5.60
CA GLY A 103 -7.73 -36.98 -4.52
C GLY A 103 -6.69 -35.91 -4.84
N ILE A 104 -6.69 -35.38 -6.07
CA ILE A 104 -5.84 -34.25 -6.49
C ILE A 104 -6.76 -33.16 -7.03
N VAL A 105 -6.82 -32.04 -6.30
CA VAL A 105 -7.61 -30.87 -6.68
C VAL A 105 -6.70 -29.84 -7.32
N SER A 106 -6.94 -29.56 -8.60
CA SER A 106 -6.23 -28.52 -9.36
C SER A 106 -7.01 -27.23 -9.32
N PHE A 107 -6.37 -26.16 -8.83
CA PHE A 107 -6.93 -24.81 -8.84
C PHE A 107 -6.38 -24.00 -10.03
N PRO A 108 -7.09 -22.98 -10.52
CA PRO A 108 -6.54 -22.01 -11.46
C PRO A 108 -5.31 -21.29 -10.92
N ASP A 109 -4.44 -20.83 -11.81
CA ASP A 109 -3.27 -20.02 -11.44
C ASP A 109 -3.68 -18.71 -10.75
N PHE A 110 -3.17 -18.48 -9.54
CA PHE A 110 -3.24 -17.16 -8.91
C PHE A 110 -2.25 -16.20 -9.55
N LYS A 111 -2.73 -15.10 -10.13
CA LYS A 111 -1.87 -14.05 -10.69
C LYS A 111 -1.53 -13.01 -9.62
N ILE A 112 -0.24 -12.91 -9.29
CA ILE A 112 0.26 -11.89 -8.36
C ILE A 112 -0.04 -10.50 -8.95
N PRO A 113 -0.67 -9.57 -8.18
CA PRO A 113 -0.93 -8.22 -8.66
C PRO A 113 0.35 -7.46 -9.04
N PRO A 114 0.29 -6.47 -9.95
CA PRO A 114 1.48 -5.70 -10.37
C PRO A 114 2.21 -4.96 -9.24
N ASN A 115 1.48 -4.56 -8.20
CA ASN A 115 2.03 -3.95 -6.99
C ASN A 115 1.56 -4.73 -5.76
N PRO A 116 2.14 -5.92 -5.50
CA PRO A 116 1.70 -6.79 -4.43
C PRO A 116 2.27 -6.31 -3.09
N LYS A 117 1.64 -6.73 -2.00
CA LYS A 117 2.27 -6.61 -0.68
C LYS A 117 3.41 -7.61 -0.57
N TYR A 118 4.65 -7.14 -0.47
CA TYR A 118 5.81 -8.02 -0.30
C TYR A 118 5.81 -8.71 1.08
N GLY A 119 6.45 -9.89 1.14
CA GLY A 119 6.61 -10.68 2.35
C GLY A 119 6.07 -12.10 2.21
N ILE A 120 5.76 -12.73 3.34
CA ILE A 120 5.30 -14.13 3.39
C ILE A 120 3.78 -14.17 3.19
N TRP A 121 3.36 -14.79 2.09
CA TRP A 121 1.97 -15.08 1.77
C TRP A 121 1.60 -16.47 2.26
N LYS A 122 0.31 -16.68 2.54
CA LYS A 122 -0.23 -17.92 3.07
C LYS A 122 -1.36 -18.42 2.18
N ILE A 123 -1.29 -19.67 1.78
CA ILE A 123 -2.39 -20.40 1.13
C ILE A 123 -3.06 -21.23 2.22
N LYS A 124 -4.33 -20.98 2.51
CA LYS A 124 -5.11 -21.74 3.49
C LYS A 124 -6.09 -22.65 2.74
N ALA A 125 -5.97 -23.96 2.94
CA ALA A 125 -6.93 -24.93 2.43
C ALA A 125 -7.81 -25.43 3.58
N LYS A 126 -9.11 -25.55 3.34
CA LYS A 126 -10.08 -26.09 4.30
C LYS A 126 -11.16 -26.87 3.54
N TYR A 127 -11.71 -27.90 4.18
CA TYR A 127 -12.89 -28.57 3.65
C TYR A 127 -14.13 -27.69 3.81
N LYS A 128 -15.04 -27.76 2.83
CA LYS A 128 -16.28 -26.97 2.85
C LYS A 128 -17.30 -27.46 3.88
N LYS A 129 -17.37 -28.77 4.10
CA LYS A 129 -18.38 -29.41 4.96
C LYS A 129 -17.71 -30.20 6.07
N ASP A 130 -18.28 -30.10 7.28
CA ASP A 130 -18.20 -31.05 8.41
C ASP A 130 -16.82 -31.52 8.89
N PHE A 131 -15.73 -30.97 8.34
CA PHE A 131 -14.37 -31.25 8.75
C PHE A 131 -13.68 -29.96 9.20
N VAL A 132 -13.03 -30.03 10.35
CA VAL A 132 -12.21 -28.94 10.91
C VAL A 132 -10.77 -28.94 10.37
N THR A 133 -10.42 -29.90 9.53
CA THR A 133 -9.08 -30.04 8.98
C THR A 133 -8.77 -28.85 8.07
N SER A 134 -7.67 -28.16 8.39
CA SER A 134 -7.12 -27.09 7.57
C SER A 134 -5.63 -27.32 7.36
N ALA A 135 -5.12 -26.86 6.21
CA ALA A 135 -3.71 -26.88 5.88
C ALA A 135 -3.26 -25.48 5.47
N VAL A 136 -2.01 -25.15 5.75
CA VAL A 136 -1.43 -23.85 5.42
C VAL A 136 -0.08 -24.05 4.74
N ALA A 137 0.04 -23.56 3.51
CA ALA A 137 1.31 -23.43 2.82
C ALA A 137 1.77 -21.96 2.82
N LYS A 138 3.07 -21.73 2.79
CA LYS A 138 3.67 -20.38 2.80
C LYS A 138 4.58 -20.21 1.59
N PHE A 139 4.53 -19.03 0.98
CA PHE A 139 5.47 -18.63 -0.07
C PHE A 139 5.85 -17.17 0.12
N GLU A 140 7.01 -16.77 -0.39
CA GLU A 140 7.54 -15.42 -0.20
C GLU A 140 7.46 -14.62 -1.50
N VAL A 141 6.83 -13.44 -1.45
CA VAL A 141 6.76 -12.49 -2.56
C VAL A 141 7.76 -11.38 -2.29
N LYS A 142 8.75 -11.23 -3.17
CA LYS A 142 9.79 -10.19 -3.07
C LYS A 142 9.74 -9.25 -4.26
N GLU A 143 10.20 -8.04 -4.04
CA GLU A 143 10.46 -7.10 -5.12
C GLU A 143 11.58 -7.64 -5.99
N TYR A 144 11.33 -7.69 -7.30
CA TYR A 144 12.37 -8.04 -8.25
C TYR A 144 13.21 -6.80 -8.53
N ALA A 145 14.50 -6.89 -8.25
CA ALA A 145 15.50 -5.94 -8.73
C ALA A 145 16.41 -6.67 -9.72
N MET A 146 16.57 -6.11 -10.93
CA MET A 146 17.44 -6.68 -11.96
C MET A 146 18.90 -6.64 -11.47
N PRO A 147 19.55 -7.79 -11.20
CA PRO A 147 20.94 -7.78 -10.76
C PRO A 147 21.87 -7.63 -11.95
N SER A 148 22.78 -6.66 -11.89
CA SER A 148 23.84 -6.47 -12.89
C SER A 148 25.01 -7.46 -12.72
N PHE A 149 25.17 -8.02 -11.53
CA PHE A 149 26.16 -9.03 -11.20
C PHE A 149 25.60 -10.00 -10.13
N SER A 150 26.07 -11.25 -10.16
CA SER A 150 25.80 -12.25 -9.14
C SER A 150 26.92 -12.25 -8.10
N ILE A 151 26.56 -12.16 -6.82
CA ILE A 151 27.50 -12.31 -5.70
C ILE A 151 27.30 -13.70 -5.09
N VAL A 152 28.40 -14.40 -4.84
CA VAL A 152 28.43 -15.63 -4.05
C VAL A 152 29.32 -15.38 -2.84
N ILE A 153 28.80 -15.61 -1.64
CA ILE A 153 29.52 -15.45 -0.38
C ILE A 153 29.72 -16.86 0.19
N GLU A 154 30.97 -17.29 0.28
CA GLU A 154 31.37 -18.61 0.78
C GLU A 154 32.14 -18.44 2.09
N PRO A 155 31.56 -18.78 3.25
CA PRO A 155 32.31 -18.82 4.49
C PRO A 155 33.24 -20.04 4.51
N GLU A 156 34.31 -19.99 5.30
CA GLU A 156 35.20 -21.17 5.49
C GLU A 156 34.52 -22.33 6.24
N SER A 157 33.51 -22.04 7.06
CA SER A 157 32.72 -23.02 7.81
C SER A 157 31.28 -22.52 7.99
N ASN A 158 30.34 -23.46 8.15
CA ASN A 158 28.94 -23.13 8.46
C ASN A 158 28.71 -22.73 9.92
N PHE A 159 29.73 -22.87 10.77
CA PHE A 159 29.66 -22.57 12.21
C PHE A 159 30.96 -21.92 12.71
N ILE A 160 30.82 -21.07 13.73
CA ILE A 160 31.92 -20.44 14.45
C ILE A 160 31.89 -20.96 15.88
N SER A 161 33.03 -21.46 16.38
CA SER A 161 33.17 -21.91 17.77
C SER A 161 33.86 -20.84 18.61
N SER A 162 33.29 -20.52 19.78
CA SER A 162 33.85 -19.55 20.74
C SER A 162 35.23 -19.94 21.27
N ASP A 163 35.50 -21.24 21.37
CA ASP A 163 36.61 -21.75 22.17
C ASP A 163 37.95 -21.73 21.41
N LYS A 164 37.90 -21.51 20.08
CA LYS A 164 39.05 -21.51 19.17
C LYS A 164 38.98 -20.39 18.14
N PHE A 165 38.27 -19.31 18.46
CA PHE A 165 38.07 -18.21 17.52
C PHE A 165 39.27 -17.26 17.51
N GLU A 166 40.07 -17.31 16.44
CA GLU A 166 41.14 -16.35 16.18
C GLU A 166 40.82 -15.47 14.96
N ASN A 167 40.48 -16.10 13.84
CA ASN A 167 40.02 -15.44 12.62
C ASN A 167 38.94 -16.31 11.94
N PHE A 168 38.17 -15.70 11.02
CA PHE A 168 37.18 -16.41 10.23
C PHE A 168 37.13 -15.85 8.81
N ARG A 169 37.55 -16.66 7.84
CA ARG A 169 37.64 -16.23 6.44
C ARG A 169 36.28 -16.32 5.76
N ILE A 170 35.94 -15.24 5.05
CA ILE A 170 34.79 -15.18 4.15
C ILE A 170 35.32 -14.84 2.75
N VAL A 171 34.94 -15.65 1.76
CA VAL A 171 35.28 -15.43 0.36
C VAL A 171 34.07 -14.85 -0.36
N VAL A 172 34.22 -13.66 -0.93
CA VAL A 172 33.17 -13.01 -1.73
C VAL A 172 33.59 -13.08 -3.20
N LYS A 173 32.81 -13.79 -4.02
CA LYS A 173 33.00 -13.90 -5.47
C LYS A 173 31.92 -13.09 -6.17
N ALA A 174 32.30 -12.21 -7.08
CA ALA A 174 31.36 -11.50 -7.94
C ALA A 174 31.50 -11.99 -9.39
N ARG A 175 30.38 -12.25 -10.06
CA ARG A 175 30.32 -12.62 -11.47
C ARG A 175 29.38 -11.66 -12.19
N SER A 176 29.90 -10.92 -13.16
CA SER A 176 29.06 -10.10 -14.05
C SER A 176 28.09 -10.99 -14.84
N SER A 177 26.81 -10.59 -14.89
CA SER A 177 25.77 -11.26 -15.66
C SER A 177 25.98 -11.11 -17.18
N PHE A 178 26.77 -10.10 -17.58
CA PHE A 178 27.17 -9.82 -18.95
C PHE A 178 28.63 -10.24 -19.13
N ILE A 179 28.88 -11.26 -19.96
CA ILE A 179 30.19 -11.89 -20.15
C ILE A 179 31.19 -10.87 -20.72
N LYS A 180 32.26 -10.58 -19.96
CA LYS A 180 33.63 -10.79 -20.44
C LYS A 180 34.56 -11.01 -19.24
N ILE A 181 35.23 -12.16 -19.22
CA ILE A 181 36.32 -12.43 -18.29
C ILE A 181 37.42 -11.39 -18.57
N ILE A 182 37.70 -10.53 -17.59
CA ILE A 182 39.00 -9.88 -17.48
C ILE A 182 39.64 -10.45 -16.23
N SER A 183 40.56 -11.41 -16.41
CA SER A 183 41.48 -11.84 -15.38
C SER A 183 42.42 -10.66 -15.06
N ALA A 184 42.34 -10.12 -13.85
CA ALA A 184 43.39 -9.28 -13.29
C ALA A 184 44.03 -10.05 -12.13
N LEU A 185 45.29 -10.44 -12.30
CA LEU A 185 46.17 -10.85 -11.22
C LEU A 185 46.52 -9.59 -10.43
N LEU A 186 46.25 -9.60 -9.12
CA LEU A 186 46.96 -8.70 -8.20
C LEU A 186 48.18 -9.48 -7.72
N GLU A 187 49.29 -9.31 -8.43
CA GLU A 187 50.61 -9.50 -7.84
C GLU A 187 50.87 -8.32 -6.90
N ASN A 188 51.32 -8.63 -5.70
CA ASN A 188 51.83 -7.67 -4.73
C ASN A 188 53.34 -7.85 -4.66
#